data_AF-A0A935STW2-F1
#
_entry.id   AF-A0A935STW2-F1
#
_cell.length_a   1.000
_cell.length_b   1.000
_cell.length_c   1.000
_cell.angle_alpha   90.00
_cell.angle_beta   90.00
_cell.angle_gamma   90.00
#
_symmetry.space_group_name_H-M   'P 1'
#
loop_
_entity.id
_entity.type
_entity.pdbx_description
1 polymer ?
#
loop_
_entity_poly.entity_id
_entity_poly.type
_entity_poly.pdbx_seq_one_letter_code
_entity_poly.pdbx_strand_id
1 'polypeptide(L)' 'MAFISVNNNESIESALRRFKRKVISEEIIKDLKKHSHFIPPGQKAKLKSANARKRNRRRFRQQRPMNNAGPARPSGPMGR' A
#
# COMPACT_ATOMS: atom_id res chain seq x y z
N MET A 1 -6.19 12.20 11.68
CA MET A 1 -6.63 11.92 13.06
C MET A 1 -7.86 11.04 12.98
N ALA A 2 -7.76 9.79 13.46
CA ALA A 2 -8.78 8.76 13.21
C ALA A 2 -9.79 8.70 14.35
N PHE A 3 -11.05 9.04 14.08
CA PHE A 3 -12.16 8.94 15.04
C PHE A 3 -13.21 7.95 14.55
N ILE A 4 -13.81 7.22 15.48
CA ILE A 4 -14.98 6.37 15.27
C ILE A 4 -15.99 6.61 16.40
N SER A 5 -17.27 6.72 16.04
CA SER A 5 -18.36 6.63 17.02
C SER A 5 -18.85 5.20 17.06
N VAL A 6 -19.06 4.65 18.25
CA VAL A 6 -19.62 3.31 18.43
C VAL A 6 -21.11 3.45 18.68
N ASN A 7 -21.93 2.71 17.93
CA ASN A 7 -23.37 2.68 18.15
C ASN A 7 -23.73 1.58 19.17
N ASN A 8 -24.80 1.77 19.92
CA ASN A 8 -25.23 0.87 21.01
C ASN A 8 -25.52 -0.58 20.56
N ASN A 9 -25.74 -0.82 19.27
CA ASN A 9 -26.04 -2.14 18.70
C ASN A 9 -24.84 -2.80 17.99
N GLU A 10 -23.62 -2.32 18.19
CA GLU A 10 -22.43 -2.88 17.56
C GLU A 10 -21.51 -3.60 18.55
N SER A 11 -21.04 -4.78 18.16
CA SER A 11 -19.98 -5.48 18.90
C SER A 11 -18.68 -4.67 18.89
N ILE A 12 -17.97 -4.67 20.02
CA ILE A 12 -16.67 -3.99 20.22
C ILE A 12 -15.68 -4.36 19.11
N GLU A 13 -15.68 -5.61 18.67
CA GLU A 13 -14.78 -6.09 17.61
C GLU A 13 -15.06 -5.41 16.26
N SER A 14 -16.33 -5.17 15.93
CA SER A 14 -16.74 -4.45 14.72
C SER A 14 -16.33 -2.97 14.75
N ALA A 15 -16.37 -2.33 15.93
CA ALA A 15 -15.82 -0.99 16.12
C ALA A 15 -14.30 -0.96 15.92
N LEU A 16 -13.56 -1.88 16.54
CA LEU A 16 -12.11 -1.99 16.38
C LEU A 16 -11.68 -2.22 14.93
N ARG A 17 -12.44 -3.05 14.19
CA ARG A 17 -12.19 -3.28 12.76
C ARG A 17 -12.35 -2.01 11.93
N ARG A 18 -13.38 -1.19 12.21
CA ARG A 18 -13.58 0.11 11.54
C ARG A 18 -12.51 1.11 11.93
N PHE A 19 -12.12 1.18 13.20
CA PHE A 19 -11.01 2.00 13.66
C PHE A 19 -9.72 1.66 12.91
N LYS A 20 -9.36 0.37 12.85
CA LYS A 20 -8.17 -0.09 12.13
C LYS A 20 -8.20 0.32 10.65
N ARG A 21 -9.35 0.22 9.98
CA ARG A 21 -9.52 0.70 8.61
C ARG A 21 -9.32 2.22 8.49
N LYS A 22 -9.90 3.00 9.40
CA LYS A 22 -9.75 4.46 9.46
C LYS A 22 -8.29 4.88 9.65
N VAL A 23 -7.57 4.25 10.59
CA VAL A 23 -6.14 4.48 10.84
C VAL A 23 -5.28 4.15 9.62
N ILE A 24 -5.60 3.05 8.92
CA ILE A 24 -4.89 2.68 7.67
C ILE A 24 -5.19 3.69 6.55
N SER A 25 -6.45 4.10 6.41
CA SER A 25 -6.89 5.04 5.38
C SER A 25 -6.23 6.41 5.54
N GLU A 26 -6.03 6.86 6.77
CA GLU A 26 -5.39 8.14 7.07
C GLU A 26 -3.85 8.05 7.06
N GLU A 27 -3.28 6.88 6.71
CA GLU A 27 -1.83 6.63 6.63
C GLU A 27 -1.03 6.99 7.90
N ILE A 28 -1.66 7.16 9.06
CA ILE A 28 -1.05 7.67 10.31
C ILE A 28 0.21 6.87 10.70
N ILE A 29 0.10 5.54 10.72
CA ILE A 29 1.22 4.65 11.08
C ILE A 29 2.35 4.74 10.06
N LYS A 30 2.02 4.91 8.77
CA LYS A 30 2.99 4.99 7.69
C LYS A 30 3.75 6.33 7.78
N ASP A 31 3.08 7.41 8.13
CA ASP A 31 3.71 8.70 8.30
C ASP A 31 4.57 8.76 9.55
N LEU A 32 4.15 8.17 10.67
CA LEU A 32 5.01 7.97 11.83
C LEU A 32 6.30 7.24 11.47
N LYS A 33 6.22 6.16 10.68
CA LYS A 33 7.40 5.41 10.23
C LYS A 33 8.32 6.19 9.28
N LYS A 34 7.79 7.09 8.47
CA LYS A 34 8.59 7.94 7.57
C LYS A 34 9.30 9.07 8.31
N HIS A 35 8.70 9.57 9.38
CA HIS A 35 9.20 10.72 10.14
C HIS A 35 9.92 10.31 11.43
N SER A 36 9.98 9.01 11.76
CA SER A 36 10.69 8.55 12.95
C SER A 36 12.20 8.83 12.90
N HIS A 37 12.77 8.91 11.70
CA HIS A 37 14.20 9.17 11.47
C HIS A 37 14.34 10.19 10.34
N PHE A 38 15.37 11.03 10.39
CA PHE A 38 15.68 11.93 9.29
C PHE A 38 16.08 11.11 8.06
N ILE A 39 15.33 11.28 6.97
CA ILE A 39 15.62 10.65 5.69
C ILE A 39 16.15 11.73 4.73
N PRO A 40 17.39 11.61 4.24
CA PRO A 40 17.93 12.53 3.25
C PRO A 40 17.03 12.62 2.00
N PRO A 41 16.95 13.79 1.35
CA PRO A 41 16.04 14.01 0.21
C PRO A 41 16.27 13.02 -0.95
N GLY A 42 17.52 12.62 -1.20
CA GLY A 42 17.86 11.61 -2.20
C GLY A 42 17.30 10.22 -1.88
N GLN A 43 17.30 9.80 -0.61
CA GLN A 43 16.68 8.54 -0.19
C GLN A 43 15.15 8.63 -0.23
N LYS A 44 14.56 9.79 0.11
CA LYS A 44 13.11 10.03 -0.01
C LYS A 44 12.63 9.88 -1.45
N ALA A 45 13.39 10.40 -2.43
CA ALA A 45 13.09 10.26 -3.86
C ALA A 45 13.14 8.79 -4.33
N LYS A 46 14.18 8.04 -3.91
CA LYS A 46 14.31 6.60 -4.19
C LYS A 46 13.17 5.79 -3.58
N LEU A 47 12.78 6.08 -2.34
CA LEU A 47 11.69 5.38 -1.66
C LEU A 47 10.32 5.67 -2.31
N LYS A 48 10.10 6.92 -2.77
CA LYS A 48 8.88 7.30 -3.51
C LYS A 48 8.76 6.54 -4.82
N SER A 49 9.84 6.45 -5.61
CA SER A 49 9.82 5.73 -6.89
C SER A 49 9.64 4.21 -6.72
N ALA A 50 10.30 3.61 -5.72
CA ALA A 50 10.12 2.20 -5.38
C ALA A 50 8.67 1.87 -4.97
N ASN A 51 8.06 2.72 -4.14
CA ASN A 51 6.66 2.56 -3.72
C ASN A 51 5.68 2.73 -4.87
N ALA A 52 5.92 3.69 -5.77
CA ALA A 52 5.11 3.86 -6.99
C ALA A 52 5.16 2.62 -7.88
N ARG A 53 6.37 2.09 -8.15
CA ARG A 53 6.56 0.84 -8.93
C ARG A 53 5.87 -0.36 -8.27
N LYS A 54 5.93 -0.47 -6.94
CA LYS A 54 5.23 -1.53 -6.18
C LYS A 54 3.71 -1.41 -6.30
N ARG A 55 3.15 -0.19 -6.19
CA ARG A 55 1.71 0.06 -6.35
C ARG A 55 1.26 -0.30 -7.77
N ASN A 56 2.04 0.08 -8.77
CA ASN A 56 1.76 -0.19 -10.18
C ASN A 56 1.72 -1.71 -10.47
N ARG A 57 2.72 -2.46 -10.00
CA ARG A 57 2.75 -3.93 -10.11
C ARG A 57 1.52 -4.59 -9.51
N ARG A 58 1.06 -4.12 -8.33
CA ARG A 58 -0.16 -4.65 -7.70
C ARG A 58 -1.42 -4.36 -8.52
N ARG A 59 -1.54 -3.15 -9.07
CA ARG A 59 -2.67 -2.77 -9.94
C ARG A 59 -2.71 -3.58 -11.23
N PHE A 60 -1.57 -3.80 -11.87
CA PHE A 60 -1.51 -4.61 -13.09
C PHE A 60 -1.80 -6.08 -12.83
N ARG A 61 -1.36 -6.63 -11.69
CA ARG A 61 -1.68 -8.03 -11.33
C ARG A 61 -3.18 -8.24 -11.11
N GLN A 62 -3.89 -7.24 -10.57
CA GLN A 62 -5.33 -7.30 -10.35
C GLN A 62 -6.17 -7.14 -11.63
N GLN A 63 -5.62 -6.49 -12.65
CA GLN A 63 -6.29 -6.24 -13.94
C GLN A 63 -6.10 -7.36 -14.96
N ARG A 64 -5.39 -8.45 -14.62
CA ARG A 64 -5.28 -9.60 -15.53
C ARG A 64 -6.55 -10.44 -15.41
N PRO A 65 -7.42 -10.50 -16.44
CA PRO A 65 -8.46 -11.51 -16.48
C PRO A 65 -7.80 -12.89 -16.44
N MET A 66 -8.21 -13.73 -15.49
CA MET A 66 -7.81 -15.14 -15.39
C MET A 66 -8.56 -15.93 -16.47
N ASN A 67 -8.34 -15.61 -17.75
CA ASN A 67 -8.76 -16.49 -18.83
C ASN A 67 -7.83 -16.35 -20.04
N ASN A 68 -7.04 -17.41 -20.26
CA ASN A 68 -6.23 -17.79 -21.42
C ASN A 68 -4.95 -17.02 -21.84
N ALA A 69 -3.92 -17.87 -22.02
CA ALA A 69 -2.82 -17.86 -23.00
C ALA A 69 -1.46 -17.16 -22.69
N GLY A 70 -0.41 -17.99 -22.66
CA GLY A 70 0.96 -17.64 -23.06
C GLY A 70 2.02 -17.72 -21.96
N PRO A 71 3.16 -18.43 -22.17
CA PRO A 71 4.24 -18.47 -21.19
C PRO A 71 4.82 -17.07 -21.01
N ALA A 72 5.21 -16.75 -19.77
CA ALA A 72 5.90 -15.51 -19.45
C ALA A 72 7.12 -15.36 -20.38
N ARG A 73 7.13 -14.33 -21.25
CA ARG A 73 8.31 -13.99 -22.04
C ARG A 73 9.48 -13.79 -21.06
N PRO A 74 10.63 -14.45 -21.23
CA PRO A 74 11.79 -14.19 -20.40
C PRO A 74 12.25 -12.76 -20.68
N SER A 75 12.47 -12.01 -19.61
CA SER A 75 13.21 -10.74 -19.65
C SER A 75 14.64 -11.03 -20.10
N GLY A 76 14.86 -10.99 -21.42
CA GLY A 76 16.21 -11.04 -21.99
C GLY A 76 17.04 -9.84 -21.55
N PRO A 77 18.36 -9.99 -21.39
CA PRO A 77 19.23 -8.88 -21.01
C PRO A 77 19.30 -7.89 -22.19
N MET A 78 19.01 -6.61 -21.93
CA MET A 78 19.43 -5.54 -22.83
C MET A 78 20.94 -5.47 -22.74
N GLY A 79 21.61 -6.06 -23.74
CA GLY A 79 23.03 -5.87 -23.98
C GLY A 79 23.35 -4.39 -24.20
N ARG A 80 24.62 -4.05 -23.99
CA ARG A 80 25.22 -2.74 -24.25
C ARG A 80 25.06 -2.32 -25.71
#